data_AF-A0A1X7HF01-F1
#
_entry.id   AF-A0A1X7HF01-F1
#
_cell.length_a   1.000
_cell.length_b   1.000
_cell.length_c   1.000
_cell.angle_alpha   90.00
_cell.angle_beta   90.00
_cell.angle_gamma   90.00
#
_symmetry.space_group_name_H-M   'P 1'
#
loop_
_entity.id
_entity.type
_entity.pdbx_description
1 polymer ?
#
loop_
_entity_poly.entity_id
_entity_poly.type
_entity_poly.pdbx_seq_one_letter_code
_entity_poly.pdbx_strand_id
1 'polypeptide(L)' 'MTSPPPADPLPDEAVRPVGIDLTMGCGDAYPIVPGRRYPDWPITDAEGAPTAVVVVRGIRDETDAHIPITELLGAPAST' A
#
# COMPACT_ATOMS: atom_id res chain seq x y z
N MET A 1 12.44 20.31 -7.38
CA MET A 1 10.97 20.15 -7.27
C MET A 1 10.72 19.80 -5.82
N THR A 2 9.98 20.62 -5.09
CA THR A 2 9.68 20.36 -3.66
C THR A 2 8.63 19.26 -3.60
N SER A 3 8.86 18.24 -2.78
CA SER A 3 7.90 17.15 -2.52
C SER A 3 6.55 17.73 -2.04
N PRO A 4 5.41 17.17 -2.46
CA PRO A 4 4.12 17.57 -1.89
C PRO A 4 4.12 17.38 -0.37
N PRO A 5 3.33 18.17 0.37
CA PRO A 5 3.17 17.94 1.79
C PRO A 5 2.64 16.52 2.04
N PRO A 6 2.99 15.90 3.18
CA PRO A 6 2.49 14.58 3.53
C PRO A 6 0.95 14.60 3.57
N ALA A 7 0.34 13.48 3.20
CA ALA A 7 -1.10 13.34 3.25
C ALA A 7 -1.60 13.44 4.70
N ASP A 8 -2.80 14.02 4.89
CA ASP A 8 -3.46 14.00 6.19
C ASP A 8 -3.72 12.55 6.62
N PRO A 9 -3.52 12.23 7.92
CA PRO A 9 -3.77 10.89 8.43
C PRO A 9 -5.25 10.52 8.24
N LEU A 10 -5.49 9.24 7.91
CA LEU A 10 -6.86 8.73 7.79
C LEU A 10 -7.58 8.80 9.14
N PRO A 11 -8.85 9.25 9.16
CA PRO A 11 -9.60 9.30 10.40
C PRO A 11 -10.01 7.89 10.86
N ASP A 12 -10.10 7.68 12.17
CA ASP A 12 -10.36 6.36 12.78
C ASP A 12 -11.57 5.63 12.19
N GLU A 13 -12.65 6.35 11.85
CA GLU A 13 -13.84 5.77 11.25
C GLU A 13 -13.60 5.18 9.86
N ALA A 14 -12.65 5.72 9.09
CA ALA A 14 -12.25 5.17 7.81
C ALA A 14 -11.36 3.94 7.99
N VAL A 15 -10.56 3.92 9.06
CA VAL A 15 -9.63 2.83 9.36
C VAL A 15 -10.38 1.64 9.94
N ARG A 16 -11.25 1.82 10.95
CA ARG A 16 -11.92 0.77 11.74
C ARG A 16 -12.57 -0.39 10.96
N PRO A 17 -13.29 -0.20 9.85
CA PRO A 17 -13.96 -1.30 9.14
C PRO A 17 -13.02 -2.17 8.30
N VAL A 18 -11.75 -1.78 8.14
CA VAL A 18 -10.79 -2.47 7.28
C VAL A 18 -10.29 -3.77 7.95
N GLY A 19 -10.31 -4.88 7.20
CA GLY A 19 -9.80 -6.18 7.65
C GLY A 19 -8.31 -6.41 7.36
N ILE A 20 -7.75 -5.66 6.40
CA ILE A 20 -6.36 -5.81 5.95
C ILE A 20 -5.77 -4.43 5.65
N ASP A 21 -4.66 -4.10 6.30
CA ASP A 21 -3.91 -2.88 6.06
C ASP A 21 -2.61 -3.25 5.32
N LEU A 22 -2.55 -2.97 4.02
CA LEU A 22 -1.37 -3.24 3.19
C LEU A 22 -0.38 -2.09 3.29
N THR A 23 0.87 -2.37 3.67
CA THR A 23 1.95 -1.37 3.69
C THR A 23 2.87 -1.53 2.50
N MET A 24 3.18 -0.41 1.84
CA MET A 24 4.06 -0.35 0.67
C MET A 24 5.45 0.25 0.98
N GLY A 25 5.84 0.30 2.26
CA GLY A 25 7.21 0.67 2.65
C GLY A 25 7.55 2.16 2.74
N CYS A 26 6.60 3.05 3.06
CA CYS A 26 6.86 4.49 3.22
C CYS A 26 7.61 4.87 4.52
N GLY A 27 7.79 3.93 5.45
CA GLY A 27 8.53 4.16 6.70
C GLY A 27 7.77 4.93 7.79
N ASP A 28 6.59 5.47 7.49
CA ASP A 28 5.72 6.09 8.49
C ASP A 28 5.00 5.05 9.36
N ALA A 29 5.05 5.27 10.67
CA ALA A 29 4.42 4.39 11.65
C ALA A 29 2.89 4.53 11.57
N TYR A 30 2.22 3.52 11.01
CA TYR A 30 0.77 3.42 11.05
C TYR A 30 0.27 2.81 12.37
N PRO A 31 -0.85 3.27 12.96
CA PRO A 31 -1.40 2.67 14.16
C PRO A 31 -1.73 1.19 13.96
N ILE A 32 -1.15 0.31 14.78
CA ILE A 32 -1.46 -1.12 14.76
C ILE A 32 -2.77 -1.38 15.49
N VAL A 33 -3.73 -1.97 14.78
CA VAL A 33 -5.04 -2.36 15.26
C VAL A 33 -5.05 -3.88 15.51
N PRO A 34 -5.37 -4.34 16.74
CA PRO A 34 -5.44 -5.75 17.05
C PRO A 34 -6.43 -6.52 16.15
N GLY A 35 -6.04 -7.73 15.73
CA GLY A 35 -6.88 -8.61 14.92
C GLY A 35 -6.83 -8.36 13.40
N ARG A 36 -6.04 -7.40 12.94
CA ARG A 36 -5.80 -7.17 11.50
C ARG A 36 -4.61 -7.92 10.95
N ARG A 37 -4.64 -8.12 9.63
CA ARG A 37 -3.49 -8.59 8.85
C ARG A 37 -2.76 -7.39 8.28
N TYR A 38 -1.43 -7.45 8.36
CA TYR A 38 -0.50 -6.42 7.90
C TYR A 38 0.50 -7.04 6.91
N PRO A 39 0.12 -7.27 5.64
CA PRO A 39 1.07 -7.65 4.63
C PRO A 39 1.99 -6.47 4.33
N ASP A 40 3.29 -6.74 4.25
CA ASP A 40 4.30 -5.75 3.89
C ASP A 40 4.84 -6.05 2.50
N TRP A 41 4.65 -5.11 1.58
CA TRP A 41 5.11 -5.16 0.19
C TRP A 41 6.17 -4.07 0.02
N PRO A 42 7.45 -4.38 0.25
CA PRO A 42 8.52 -3.41 0.08
C PRO A 42 8.67 -3.12 -1.42
N ILE A 43 8.12 -2.00 -1.87
CA ILE A 43 8.23 -1.52 -3.24
C ILE A 43 9.12 -0.27 -3.29
N THR A 44 9.71 -0.01 -4.45
CA THR A 44 10.59 1.16 -4.63
C THR A 44 9.78 2.46 -4.55
N ASP A 45 10.27 3.45 -3.80
CA ASP A 45 9.67 4.78 -3.77
C ASP A 45 9.98 5.55 -5.07
N ALA A 46 8.98 6.24 -5.61
CA ALA A 46 9.10 7.09 -6.77
C ALA A 46 9.74 8.46 -6.44
N GLU A 47 9.80 8.84 -5.16
CA GLU A 47 10.31 10.14 -4.74
C GLU A 47 11.77 10.34 -5.18
N GLY A 48 12.06 11.50 -5.79
CA GLY A 48 13.41 11.84 -6.26
C GLY A 48 13.89 11.09 -7.52
N ALA A 49 13.05 10.24 -8.12
CA ALA A 49 13.42 9.49 -9.31
C ALA A 49 13.67 10.39 -10.55
N PRO A 50 14.74 10.14 -11.34
CA PRO A 50 15.16 11.00 -12.45
C PRO A 50 14.22 10.96 -13.66
N THR A 51 13.53 9.83 -13.87
CA THR A 51 12.57 9.64 -14.97
C THR A 51 11.28 9.05 -14.42
N ALA A 52 10.37 9.92 -13.97
CA ALA A 52 9.14 9.53 -13.29
C ALA A 52 8.31 8.48 -14.05
N VAL A 53 8.19 8.56 -15.38
CA VAL A 53 7.33 7.63 -16.13
C VAL A 53 7.84 6.19 -16.12
N VAL A 54 9.14 5.96 -16.30
CA VAL A 54 9.70 4.60 -16.33
C VAL A 54 9.69 4.00 -14.93
N VAL A 55 10.05 4.81 -13.93
CA VAL A 55 10.06 4.38 -12.52
C VAL A 55 8.66 4.07 -12.02
N VAL A 56 7.67 4.93 -12.29
CA VAL A 56 6.28 4.69 -11.90
C VAL A 56 5.70 3.45 -12.59
N ARG A 57 6.06 3.19 -13.86
CA ARG A 57 5.63 1.95 -14.53
C ARG A 57 6.28 0.71 -13.90
N GLY A 58 7.57 0.78 -13.53
CA GLY A 58 8.24 -0.29 -12.81
C GLY A 58 7.60 -0.58 -11.44
N ILE A 59 7.27 0.47 -10.67
CA ILE A 59 6.59 0.34 -9.37
C ILE A 59 5.21 -0.28 -9.53
N ARG A 60 4.48 0.11 -10.56
CA ARG A 60 3.18 -0.51 -10.89
C ARG A 60 3.36 -1.98 -11.23
N ASP A 61 4.33 -2.32 -12.09
CA ASP A 61 4.58 -3.70 -12.51
C ASP A 61 5.04 -4.57 -11.32
N GLU A 62 5.82 -4.00 -10.37
CA GLU A 62 6.22 -4.65 -9.12
C GLU A 62 5.01 -4.89 -8.20
N THR A 63 4.13 -3.89 -8.07
CA THR A 63 2.86 -4.01 -7.32
C THR A 63 1.95 -5.09 -7.94
N ASP A 64 1.85 -5.12 -9.27
CA ASP A 64 1.05 -6.11 -10.02
C ASP A 64 1.65 -7.53 -9.93
N ALA A 65 2.95 -7.67 -9.62
CA ALA A 65 3.64 -8.95 -9.47
C ALA A 65 3.46 -9.59 -8.07
N HIS A 66 3.00 -8.82 -7.08
CA HIS A 66 2.57 -9.39 -5.82
C HIS A 66 1.28 -10.22 -5.98
N ILE A 67 0.88 -10.93 -4.93
CA ILE A 67 -0.37 -11.72 -4.99
C ILE A 67 -1.54 -10.84 -5.41
N PRO A 68 -2.42 -11.31 -6.31
CA PRO A 68 -3.55 -10.53 -6.76
C PRO A 68 -4.42 -10.15 -5.56
N ILE A 69 -4.94 -8.92 -5.54
CA ILE A 69 -5.76 -8.37 -4.45
C ILE A 69 -6.91 -9.32 -4.07
N THR A 70 -7.46 -10.07 -5.03
CA THR A 70 -8.49 -11.09 -4.81
C THR A 70 -8.04 -12.27 -3.95
N GLU A 71 -6.77 -12.69 -4.06
CA GLU A 71 -6.19 -13.72 -3.19
C GLU A 71 -5.92 -13.15 -1.79
N LEU A 72 -5.51 -11.88 -1.73
CA LEU A 72 -5.25 -11.14 -0.50
C LEU A 72 -6.51 -10.96 0.36
N LEU A 73 -7.63 -10.63 -0.29
CA LEU A 73 -8.96 -10.52 0.32
C LEU A 73 -9.54 -11.88 0.71
N GLY A 74 -8.92 -12.98 0.27
CA GLY A 74 -9.47 -14.33 0.39
C GLY A 74 -10.86 -14.39 -0.25
N ALA A 75 -10.92 -14.47 -1.59
CA ALA A 75 -12.20 -14.71 -2.27
C ALA A 75 -12.98 -15.84 -1.55
N PRO A 76 -14.29 -15.71 -1.28
CA PRO A 76 -15.07 -16.89 -0.95
C PRO A 76 -14.93 -17.87 -2.11
N ALA A 77 -14.71 -19.16 -1.82
CA ALA A 77 -14.75 -20.19 -2.84
C ALA A 77 -16.01 -19.98 -3.68
N SER A 78 -15.87 -19.72 -4.98
CA SER A 78 -17.01 -19.60 -5.89
C SER A 78 -17.92 -20.81 -5.71
N THR A 79 -19.19 -20.57 -5.37
CA THR A 79 -20.30 -21.52 -5.49
C THR A 79 -21.46 -20.78 -6.12
#